data_AF-A0A315Y2Y2-F1
#
_entry.id   AF-A0A315Y2Y2-F1
#
_cell.length_a   1.000
_cell.length_b   1.000
_cell.length_c   1.000
_cell.angle_alpha   90.00
_cell.angle_beta   90.00
_cell.angle_gamma   90.00
#
_symmetry.space_group_name_H-M   'P 1'
#
loop_
_entity.id
_entity.type
_entity.pdbx_description
1 polymer ?
#
loop_
_entity_poly.entity_id
_entity_poly.type
_entity_poly.pdbx_seq_one_letter_code
_entity_poly.pdbx_strand_id
1 'polypeptide(L)'
;MNIIKYPSEEDVNKAMANDEPLLILISFDGKTAIMSHIDEGVEHHILLMNVGYKDTDVDRFFRIVLDRSGADWTFVCPPDYKNIPFKDKRIEAFYKDGFAVISDFLHSIGYLVGINIPKRYSRHLNVLGDDGSL
;
A
#
# COMPACT_ATOMS: atom_id res chain seq x y z
N MET A 1 13.37 -5.37 -5.36
CA MET A 1 12.70 -4.19 -4.79
C MET A 1 13.73 -3.38 -4.02
N ASN A 2 13.74 -2.05 -4.18
CA ASN A 2 14.52 -1.12 -3.38
C ASN A 2 13.68 -0.66 -2.19
N ILE A 3 14.19 -0.81 -0.97
CA ILE A 3 13.44 -0.44 0.25
C ILE A 3 14.11 0.77 0.89
N ILE A 4 13.37 1.87 0.99
CA ILE A 4 13.77 3.11 1.65
C ILE A 4 13.17 3.08 3.05
N LYS A 5 14.02 3.14 4.09
CA LYS A 5 13.59 3.19 5.49
C LYS A 5 13.78 4.60 6.03
N TYR A 6 12.72 5.17 6.59
CA TYR A 6 12.69 6.53 7.14
C TYR A 6 12.29 6.49 8.64
N PRO A 7 12.88 7.34 9.49
CA PRO A 7 13.95 8.30 9.21
C PRO A 7 15.32 7.63 9.02
N SER A 8 15.47 6.40 9.51
CA SER A 8 16.67 5.59 9.33
C SER A 8 16.34 4.11 9.24
N GLU A 9 17.30 3.31 8.80
CA GLU A 9 17.16 1.86 8.84
C GLU A 9 17.05 1.31 10.27
N GLU A 10 17.78 1.90 11.23
CA GLU A 10 17.76 1.48 12.63
C GLU A 10 16.39 1.66 13.26
N ASP A 11 15.77 2.82 13.06
CA ASP A 11 14.46 3.15 13.63
C ASP A 11 13.35 2.23 13.09
N VAL A 12 13.34 1.99 11.78
CA VAL A 12 12.37 1.07 11.16
C VAL A 12 12.59 -0.36 11.64
N ASN A 13 13.84 -0.82 11.72
CA ASN A 13 14.15 -2.16 12.22
C ASN A 13 13.73 -2.33 13.69
N LYS A 14 13.86 -1.29 14.51
CA LYS A 14 13.40 -1.28 15.89
C LYS A 14 11.88 -1.36 15.98
N ALA A 15 11.14 -0.58 15.19
CA ALA A 15 9.69 -0.67 15.11
C ALA A 15 9.23 -2.08 14.67
N MET A 16 9.88 -2.67 13.66
CA MET A 16 9.63 -4.06 13.24
C MET A 16 9.89 -5.09 14.35
N ALA A 17 10.96 -4.90 15.13
CA ALA A 17 11.31 -5.78 16.24
C ALA A 17 10.30 -5.69 17.40
N ASN A 18 9.76 -4.50 17.63
CA ASN A 18 8.76 -4.23 18.66
C ASN A 18 7.32 -4.53 18.23
N ASP A 19 7.11 -4.97 16.98
CA ASP A 19 5.78 -5.15 16.38
C ASP A 19 4.93 -3.87 16.42
N GLU A 20 5.60 -2.72 16.24
CA GLU A 20 4.94 -1.43 16.13
C GLU A 20 4.38 -1.22 14.71
N PRO A 21 3.24 -0.52 14.56
CA PRO A 21 2.63 -0.31 13.25
C PRO A 21 3.54 0.50 12.32
N LEU A 22 3.63 0.05 11.07
CA LEU A 22 4.41 0.70 10.02
C LEU A 22 3.51 1.29 8.94
N LEU A 23 3.88 2.47 8.46
CA LEU A 23 3.29 3.14 7.32
C LEU A 23 4.14 2.87 6.07
N ILE A 24 3.55 2.24 5.04
CA ILE A 24 4.28 1.83 3.84
C ILE A 24 3.66 2.40 2.57
N LEU A 25 4.51 2.84 1.65
CA LEU A 25 4.19 3.11 0.25
C LEU A 25 4.96 2.14 -0.65
N ILE A 26 4.29 1.48 -1.59
CA ILE A 26 4.92 0.58 -2.56
C ILE A 26 4.58 1.07 -3.96
N SER A 27 5.58 1.38 -4.79
CA SER A 27 5.34 1.86 -6.15
C SER A 27 4.54 0.82 -6.94
N PHE A 28 3.67 1.27 -7.85
CA PHE A 28 2.80 0.35 -8.59
C PHE A 28 3.55 -0.69 -9.43
N ASP A 29 4.79 -0.41 -9.81
CA ASP A 29 5.66 -1.36 -10.52
C ASP A 29 6.42 -2.32 -9.59
N GLY A 30 6.22 -2.23 -8.27
CA GLY A 30 6.86 -3.05 -7.25
C GLY A 30 8.36 -2.83 -7.11
N LYS A 31 8.92 -1.78 -7.72
CA LYS A 31 10.37 -1.55 -7.71
C LYS A 31 10.86 -0.83 -6.46
N THR A 32 10.04 0.03 -5.86
CA THR A 32 10.40 0.82 -4.68
C THR A 32 9.35 0.66 -3.60
N ALA A 33 9.80 0.44 -2.37
CA ALA A 33 8.97 0.58 -1.17
C ALA A 33 9.59 1.62 -0.24
N ILE A 34 8.75 2.41 0.43
CA ILE A 34 9.13 3.37 1.46
C ILE A 34 8.45 2.92 2.74
N MET A 35 9.22 2.79 3.82
CA MET A 35 8.75 2.28 5.11
C MET A 35 9.11 3.27 6.21
N SER A 36 8.18 3.50 7.13
CA SER A 36 8.40 4.29 8.34
C SER A 36 7.54 3.77 9.48
N HIS A 37 7.95 4.01 10.72
CA HIS A 37 7.03 3.92 11.85
C HIS A 37 5.83 4.87 11.63
N ILE A 38 4.63 4.48 12.08
CA ILE A 38 3.41 5.23 11.80
C ILE A 38 3.43 6.64 12.38
N ASP A 39 3.98 6.83 13.59
CA ASP A 39 4.02 8.15 14.22
C ASP A 39 5.04 9.08 13.56
N GLU A 40 6.06 8.54 12.88
CA GLU A 40 7.05 9.34 12.14
C GLU A 40 6.61 9.63 10.70
N GLY A 41 5.92 8.67 10.09
CA GLY A 41 5.33 8.86 8.77
C GLY A 41 4.15 9.83 8.81
N VAL A 42 3.37 9.79 9.90
CA VAL A 42 2.13 10.51 10.17
C VAL A 42 1.02 10.23 9.14
N GLU A 43 1.29 10.57 7.87
CA GLU A 43 0.41 10.38 6.72
C GLU A 43 1.24 9.97 5.49
N HIS A 44 0.68 9.15 4.58
CA HIS A 44 1.43 8.62 3.44
C HIS A 44 2.03 9.71 2.54
N HIS A 45 1.37 10.86 2.38
CA HIS A 45 1.89 11.99 1.59
C HIS A 45 3.06 12.69 2.28
N ILE A 46 3.04 12.78 3.62
CA ILE A 46 4.12 13.38 4.41
C ILE A 46 5.36 12.48 4.30
N LEU A 47 5.18 11.16 4.47
CA LEU A 47 6.26 10.20 4.29
C LEU A 47 6.89 10.27 2.89
N LEU A 48 6.08 10.41 1.82
CA LEU A 48 6.59 10.62 0.45
C LEU A 48 7.47 11.87 0.35
N MET A 49 7.01 12.99 0.87
CA MET A 49 7.76 14.26 0.85
C MET A 49 9.06 14.16 1.65
N ASN A 50 9.04 13.49 2.80
CA ASN A 50 10.20 13.29 3.66
C ASN A 50 11.33 12.51 2.99
N VAL A 51 11.01 11.69 1.97
CA VAL A 51 12.01 10.95 1.18
C VAL A 51 12.19 11.53 -0.24
N GLY A 52 11.74 12.77 -0.46
CA GLY A 52 12.06 13.58 -1.65
C GLY A 52 11.09 13.44 -2.83
N TYR A 53 9.96 12.74 -2.67
CA TYR A 53 8.90 12.68 -3.68
C TYR A 53 7.94 13.88 -3.55
N LYS A 54 7.09 14.09 -4.56
CA LYS A 54 5.98 15.03 -4.44
C LYS A 54 4.83 14.38 -3.68
N ASP A 55 4.05 15.17 -2.97
CA ASP A 55 2.77 14.75 -2.38
C ASP A 55 1.85 14.11 -3.43
N THR A 56 1.76 14.72 -4.60
CA THR A 56 0.99 14.25 -5.77
C THR A 56 1.46 12.92 -6.35
N ASP A 57 2.65 12.43 -6.00
CA ASP A 57 3.09 11.11 -6.43
C ASP A 57 2.36 9.98 -5.67
N VAL A 58 1.56 10.28 -4.63
CA VAL A 58 0.81 9.26 -3.88
C VAL A 58 -0.03 8.34 -4.75
N ASP A 59 -0.56 8.86 -5.86
CA ASP A 59 -1.40 8.13 -6.81
C ASP A 59 -0.58 7.20 -7.71
N ARG A 60 0.70 7.00 -7.39
CA ARG A 60 1.63 6.05 -8.03
C ARG A 60 2.07 4.95 -7.06
N PHE A 61 1.53 4.93 -5.85
CA PHE A 61 1.88 3.98 -4.80
C PHE A 61 0.65 3.27 -4.22
N PHE A 62 0.79 1.97 -3.97
CA PHE A 62 -0.04 1.26 -3.03
C PHE A 62 0.32 1.71 -1.61
N ARG A 63 -0.69 1.87 -0.77
CA ARG A 63 -0.56 2.41 0.59
C ARG A 63 -1.06 1.39 1.58
N ILE A 64 -0.20 0.93 2.46
CA ILE A 64 -0.60 0.01 3.53
C ILE A 64 -0.17 0.55 4.90
N VAL A 65 -0.87 0.09 5.92
CA VAL A 65 -0.39 0.08 7.31
C VAL A 65 -0.23 -1.38 7.70
N LEU A 66 0.88 -1.78 8.32
CA LEU A 66 1.09 -3.17 8.70
C LEU A 66 1.73 -3.34 10.07
N ASP A 67 1.37 -4.43 10.72
CA ASP A 67 2.05 -5.04 11.87
C ASP A 67 1.98 -6.58 11.71
N ARG A 68 2.33 -7.36 12.73
CA ARG A 68 2.24 -8.83 12.66
C ARG A 68 0.81 -9.37 12.65
N SER A 69 -0.21 -8.56 12.90
CA SER A 69 -1.62 -8.97 12.85
C SER A 69 -2.20 -8.91 11.44
N GLY A 70 -1.71 -8.01 10.59
CA GLY A 70 -2.27 -7.80 9.26
C GLY A 70 -1.65 -6.63 8.50
N ALA A 71 -1.97 -6.55 7.22
CA ALA A 71 -1.67 -5.40 6.37
C ALA A 71 -2.98 -4.77 5.88
N ASP A 72 -3.28 -3.59 6.39
CA ASP A 72 -4.44 -2.80 5.99
C ASP A 72 -4.12 -1.95 4.76
N TRP A 73 -4.73 -2.29 3.62
CA TRP A 73 -4.57 -1.57 2.37
C TRP A 73 -5.60 -0.44 2.22
N THR A 74 -5.09 0.79 2.12
CA THR A 74 -5.85 1.96 1.66
C THR A 74 -6.15 1.83 0.16
N PHE A 75 -7.26 1.14 -0.13
CA PHE A 75 -7.68 0.85 -1.50
C PHE A 75 -8.34 2.07 -2.15
N VAL A 76 -7.52 2.89 -2.81
CA VAL A 76 -7.97 4.04 -3.60
C VAL A 76 -7.33 3.93 -4.99
N CYS A 77 -8.11 3.43 -5.94
CA CYS A 77 -7.68 3.30 -7.33
C CYS A 77 -7.68 4.68 -8.03
N PRO A 78 -6.54 5.13 -8.58
CA PRO A 78 -6.48 6.37 -9.35
C PRO A 78 -7.41 6.34 -10.58
N PRO A 79 -7.94 7.50 -11.02
CA PRO A 79 -8.83 7.59 -12.18
C PRO A 79 -8.13 7.24 -13.51
N ASP A 80 -6.82 7.41 -13.57
CA ASP A 80 -5.95 7.18 -14.73
C ASP A 80 -5.12 5.90 -14.61
N TYR A 81 -5.40 5.04 -13.62
CA TYR A 81 -4.65 3.80 -13.41
C TYR A 81 -4.57 2.96 -14.70
N LYS A 82 -3.33 2.77 -15.20
CA LYS A 82 -2.99 2.11 -16.48
C LYS A 82 -3.77 2.63 -17.70
N ASN A 83 -4.31 3.86 -17.63
CA ASN A 83 -5.18 4.45 -18.64
C ASN A 83 -6.40 3.59 -19.01
N ILE A 84 -6.89 2.76 -18.08
CA ILE A 84 -8.05 1.90 -18.33
C ILE A 84 -9.34 2.75 -18.23
N PRO A 85 -10.12 2.89 -19.31
CA PRO A 85 -11.28 3.79 -19.33
C PRO A 85 -12.47 3.23 -18.54
N PHE A 86 -12.65 1.91 -18.55
CA PHE A 86 -13.74 1.22 -17.87
C PHE A 86 -13.43 1.07 -16.38
N LYS A 87 -14.29 1.65 -15.52
CA LYS A 87 -14.05 1.75 -14.07
C LYS A 87 -13.93 0.38 -13.39
N ASP A 88 -14.79 -0.56 -13.74
CA ASP A 88 -14.78 -1.95 -13.26
C ASP A 88 -13.45 -2.64 -13.59
N LYS A 89 -13.02 -2.60 -14.87
CA LYS A 89 -11.75 -3.19 -15.32
C LYS A 89 -10.55 -2.51 -14.69
N ARG A 90 -10.61 -1.20 -14.47
CA ARG A 90 -9.56 -0.44 -13.80
C ARG A 90 -9.41 -0.88 -12.34
N ILE A 91 -10.53 -1.03 -11.62
CA ILE A 91 -10.55 -1.50 -10.23
C ILE A 91 -10.07 -2.95 -10.14
N GLU A 92 -10.50 -3.82 -11.08
CA GLU A 92 -10.07 -5.22 -11.15
C GLU A 92 -8.55 -5.34 -11.35
N ALA A 93 -8.00 -4.57 -12.29
CA ALA A 93 -6.56 -4.51 -12.52
C ALA A 93 -5.82 -4.01 -11.28
N PHE A 94 -6.26 -2.87 -10.72
CA PHE A 94 -5.67 -2.28 -9.51
C PHE A 94 -5.65 -3.26 -8.34
N TYR A 95 -6.75 -4.01 -8.13
CA TYR A 95 -6.83 -5.05 -7.12
C TYR A 95 -5.81 -6.18 -7.35
N LYS A 96 -5.76 -6.74 -8.56
CA LYS A 96 -4.85 -7.84 -8.90
C LYS A 96 -3.38 -7.43 -8.77
N ASP A 97 -3.05 -6.26 -9.33
CA ASP A 97 -1.70 -5.71 -9.28
C ASP A 97 -1.28 -5.40 -7.84
N GLY A 98 -2.15 -4.73 -7.08
CA GLY A 98 -1.85 -4.39 -5.68
C GLY A 98 -1.74 -5.61 -4.80
N PHE A 99 -2.60 -6.62 -4.96
CA PHE A 99 -2.49 -7.87 -4.21
C PHE A 99 -1.15 -8.57 -4.48
N ALA A 100 -0.72 -8.67 -5.73
CA ALA A 100 0.55 -9.27 -6.09
C ALA A 100 1.75 -8.47 -5.51
N VAL A 101 1.78 -7.16 -5.77
CA VAL A 101 2.89 -6.28 -5.35
C VAL A 101 3.00 -6.17 -3.83
N ILE A 102 1.87 -6.04 -3.12
CA ILE A 102 1.85 -5.98 -1.65
C ILE A 102 2.29 -7.33 -1.07
N SER A 103 1.82 -8.46 -1.62
CA SER A 103 2.22 -9.79 -1.15
C SER A 103 3.72 -10.03 -1.32
N ASP A 104 4.28 -9.66 -2.48
CA ASP A 104 5.71 -9.76 -2.75
C ASP A 104 6.54 -8.90 -1.77
N PHE A 105 6.07 -7.68 -1.49
CA PHE A 105 6.69 -6.82 -0.48
C PHE A 105 6.67 -7.45 0.91
N LEU A 106 5.50 -7.89 1.39
CA LEU A 106 5.34 -8.50 2.71
C LEU A 106 6.26 -9.72 2.89
N HIS A 107 6.33 -10.58 1.87
CA HIS A 107 7.24 -11.71 1.87
C HIS A 107 8.71 -11.26 1.91
N SER A 108 9.08 -10.21 1.18
CA SER A 108 10.46 -9.70 1.15
C SER A 108 10.96 -9.18 2.50
N ILE A 109 10.04 -8.72 3.37
CA ILE A 109 10.37 -8.26 4.73
C ILE A 109 10.08 -9.31 5.82
N GLY A 110 9.68 -10.53 5.43
CA GLY A 110 9.44 -11.65 6.35
C GLY A 110 8.09 -11.62 7.07
N TYR A 111 7.11 -10.87 6.57
CA TYR A 111 5.76 -10.80 7.13
C TYR A 111 4.82 -11.76 6.39
N LEU A 112 4.32 -12.78 7.09
CA LEU A 112 3.35 -13.75 6.59
C LEU A 112 1.95 -13.41 7.12
N VAL A 113 1.43 -12.25 6.73
CA VAL A 113 0.16 -11.71 7.22
C VAL A 113 -0.86 -11.55 6.08
N GLY A 114 -2.15 -11.52 6.44
CA GLY A 114 -3.21 -11.27 5.48
C GLY A 114 -3.27 -9.81 5.03
N ILE A 115 -3.67 -9.58 3.78
CA ILE A 115 -3.99 -8.25 3.26
C ILE A 115 -5.48 -8.00 3.46
N ASN A 116 -5.81 -6.95 4.21
CA ASN A 116 -7.16 -6.53 4.51
C ASN A 116 -7.47 -5.24 3.75
N ILE A 117 -8.66 -5.13 3.18
CA ILE A 117 -9.18 -3.86 2.67
C ILE A 117 -10.26 -3.38 3.65
N PRO A 118 -10.00 -2.34 4.46
CA PRO A 118 -10.96 -1.88 5.45
C PRO A 118 -12.32 -1.51 4.86
N LYS A 119 -13.41 -1.77 5.59
CA LYS A 119 -14.81 -1.55 5.14
C LYS A 119 -15.06 -0.14 4.59
N ARG A 120 -14.33 0.88 5.06
CA ARG A 120 -14.44 2.26 4.55
C ARG A 120 -14.14 2.38 3.05
N TYR A 121 -13.35 1.46 2.49
CA TYR A 121 -13.03 1.40 1.05
C TYR A 121 -13.92 0.43 0.26
N SER A 122 -14.89 -0.23 0.90
CA SER A 122 -15.76 -1.23 0.24
C SER A 122 -16.52 -0.67 -0.95
N ARG A 123 -16.88 0.62 -0.95
CA ARG A 123 -17.55 1.29 -2.08
C ARG A 123 -16.74 1.24 -3.37
N HIS A 124 -15.40 1.19 -3.28
CA HIS A 124 -14.55 1.01 -4.45
C HIS A 124 -14.61 -0.43 -4.97
N LEU A 125 -14.86 -1.41 -4.10
CA LEU A 125 -14.95 -2.82 -4.45
C LEU A 125 -16.35 -3.27 -4.89
N ASN A 126 -17.41 -2.59 -4.47
CA ASN A 126 -18.79 -2.96 -4.83
C ASN A 126 -19.02 -3.02 -6.36
N VAL A 127 -18.22 -2.29 -7.14
CA VAL A 127 -18.27 -2.32 -8.62
C VAL A 127 -17.85 -3.69 -9.18
N LEU A 128 -17.10 -4.49 -8.43
CA LEU A 128 -16.71 -5.86 -8.80
C LEU A 128 -17.81 -6.90 -8.49
N GLY A 129 -18.81 -6.54 -7.67
CA GLY A 129 -19.84 -7.46 -7.16
C GLY A 129 -21.15 -7.46 -7.96
N ASP A 130 -21.36 -6.49 -8.85
CA ASP A 130 -22.63 -6.35 -9.62
C ASP A 130 -22.71 -7.27 -10.86
N ASP A 131 -21.61 -7.96 -11.22
CA ASP A 131 -21.57 -8.92 -12.33
C ASP A 131 -21.72 -10.39 -11.88
N GLY A 132 -22.00 -10.63 -10.59
CA GLY A 132 -22.13 -11.96 -10.01
C GLY A 132 -23.49 -12.16 -9.36
N SER A 133 -24.50 -12.49 -10.15
CA SER A 133 -25.76 -13.06 -9.66
C SER A 133 -25.50 -14.19 -8.66
N LEU A 134 -26.05 -14.07 -7.46
CA LEU A 134 -26.46 -15.20 -6.63
C LEU A 134 -27.96 -15.39 -6.77
#